data_AF-A0A2P8DDJ2-F1
#
_entry.id   AF-A0A2P8DDJ2-F1
#
_cell.length_a   1.000
_cell.length_b   1.000
_cell.length_c   1.000
_cell.angle_alpha   90.00
_cell.angle_beta   90.00
_cell.angle_gamma   90.00
#
_symmetry.space_group_name_H-M   'P 1'
#
loop_
_entity.id
_entity.type
_entity.pdbx_description
1 polymer ?
#
loop_
_entity_poly.entity_id
_entity_poly.type
_entity_poly.pdbx_seq_one_letter_code
_entity_poly.pdbx_strand_id
1 'polypeptide(L)' 'MLLVITPTTAKNLLITRTVNTTKPITVSYALTQHALETEQAIRALLDFGLEYRKKIKAG' A
#
# COMPACT_ATOMS: atom_id res chain seq x y z
N MET A 1 14.36 15.81 -19.64
CA MET A 1 13.11 15.76 -18.87
C MET A 1 12.20 14.75 -19.54
N LEU A 2 12.13 13.51 -19.06
CA LEU A 2 11.09 12.56 -19.44
C LEU A 2 11.08 11.46 -18.39
N LEU A 3 10.00 11.38 -17.60
CA LEU A 3 9.69 10.12 -16.93
C LEU A 3 8.19 9.89 -17.11
N VAL A 4 7.92 8.89 -17.94
CA VAL A 4 6.64 8.59 -18.56
C VAL A 4 5.58 8.42 -17.48
N ILE A 5 4.69 9.39 -17.46
CA ILE A 5 3.42 9.35 -16.74
C ILE A 5 2.57 8.29 -17.46
N THR A 6 2.45 7.10 -16.88
CA THR A 6 1.32 6.20 -17.20
C THR A 6 0.46 6.08 -15.94
N PRO A 7 -0.56 6.93 -15.78
CA PRO A 7 -1.50 6.84 -14.67
C PRO A 7 -2.56 5.82 -15.04
N THR A 8 -2.26 4.52 -15.05
CA THR A 8 -3.25 3.52 -15.46
C THR A 8 -3.60 2.46 -14.43
N THR A 9 -3.02 2.46 -13.22
CA THR A 9 -3.62 1.66 -12.12
C THR A 9 -3.25 2.17 -10.73
N ALA A 10 -3.94 3.23 -10.29
CA ALA A 10 -4.18 3.48 -8.88
C ALA A 10 -5.57 4.13 -8.78
N LYS A 11 -6.63 3.37 -9.15
CA LYS A 11 -8.02 3.86 -9.18
C LYS A 11 -8.48 4.50 -7.86
N ASN A 12 -7.78 4.18 -6.77
CA ASN A 12 -8.12 4.60 -5.41
C ASN A 12 -7.07 5.54 -4.79
N LEU A 13 -6.09 6.02 -5.57
CA LEU A 13 -5.06 6.97 -5.12
C LEU A 13 -4.23 6.54 -3.89
N LEU A 14 -4.17 5.26 -3.55
CA LEU A 14 -3.48 4.79 -2.33
C LEU A 14 -1.97 4.52 -2.51
N ILE A 15 -1.56 4.18 -3.74
CA ILE A 15 -0.17 3.78 -4.02
C ILE A 15 0.33 4.52 -5.26
N THR A 16 1.54 5.05 -5.18
CA THR A 16 2.30 5.56 -6.32
C THR A 16 3.30 4.52 -6.80
N ARG A 17 3.39 4.34 -8.11
CA ARG A 17 4.39 3.48 -8.77
C ARG A 17 5.37 4.34 -9.55
N THR A 18 6.66 4.16 -9.29
CA THR A 18 7.76 4.85 -9.99
C THR A 18 8.60 3.82 -10.74
N VAL A 19 8.72 3.97 -12.06
CA VAL A 19 9.61 3.12 -12.87
C VAL A 19 10.99 3.78 -12.89
N ASN A 20 12.00 3.15 -12.30
CA ASN A 20 13.35 3.70 -12.27
C ASN A 20 14.14 3.23 -13.49
N THR A 21 14.81 4.15 -14.15
CA THR A 21 15.72 3.88 -15.26
C THR A 21 17.08 3.38 -14.78
N THR A 22 17.08 2.41 -13.87
CA THR A 22 18.28 1.68 -13.44
C THR A 22 18.61 0.57 -14.43
N LYS A 23 19.80 -0.02 -14.33
CA LYS A 23 20.16 -1.27 -15.04
C LYS A 23 20.51 -2.33 -14.01
N PRO A 24 19.67 -3.37 -13.82
CA PRO A 24 18.39 -3.63 -14.49
C PRO A 24 17.30 -2.59 -14.14
N ILE A 25 16.27 -2.45 -14.99
CA ILE A 25 15.13 -1.55 -14.74
C ILE A 25 14.44 -2.02 -13.45
N THR A 26 14.17 -1.08 -12.54
CA THR A 26 13.46 -1.38 -11.28
C THR A 26 12.16 -0.59 -11.20
N VAL A 27 11.25 -1.03 -10.35
CA VAL A 27 9.99 -0.35 -10.06
C VAL A 27 9.87 -0.19 -8.55
N SER A 28 9.62 1.03 -8.10
CA SER A 28 9.40 1.36 -6.69
C SER A 28 7.93 1.67 -6.45
N TYR A 29 7.47 1.35 -5.24
CA TYR A 29 6.12 1.63 -4.77
C TYR A 29 6.20 2.47 -3.50
N ALA A 30 5.30 3.44 -3.37
CA ALA A 30 5.17 4.28 -2.19
C ALA A 30 3.70 4.49 -1.83
N LEU A 31 3.41 4.63 -0.54
CA LEU A 31 2.10 5.08 -0.08
C LEU A 31 1.91 6.55 -0.43
N THR A 32 0.69 6.91 -0.83
CA THR A 32 0.32 8.33 -0.97
C THR A 32 -0.07 8.92 0.39
N GLN A 33 -0.14 10.24 0.47
CA GLN A 33 -0.67 10.91 1.66
C GLN A 33 -2.10 10.48 1.98
N HIS A 34 -2.93 10.29 0.94
CA HIS A 34 -4.30 9.84 1.10
C HIS A 34 -4.39 8.41 1.66
N ALA A 35 -3.44 7.53 1.35
CA ALA A 35 -3.37 6.21 1.99
C ALA A 35 -3.08 6.29 3.49
N LEU A 36 -2.29 7.26 3.93
CA LEU A 36 -2.00 7.44 5.36
C LEU A 36 -3.24 7.86 6.15
N GLU A 37 -4.18 8.58 5.54
CA GLU A 37 -5.47 8.90 6.17
C GLU A 37 -6.29 7.63 6.49
N THR A 38 -6.09 6.54 5.73
CA THR A 38 -6.77 5.25 5.96
C THR A 38 -6.06 4.36 6.98
N GLU A 39 -4.88 4.76 7.46
CA GLU A 39 -4.04 3.95 8.35
C GLU A 39 -4.79 3.54 9.63
N GLN A 40 -5.58 4.46 10.20
CA GLN A 40 -6.36 4.19 11.41
C GLN A 40 -7.39 3.07 11.20
N ALA A 41 -8.10 3.06 10.07
CA ALA A 41 -9.07 2.03 9.75
C ALA A 41 -8.40 0.66 9.54
N ILE A 42 -7.25 0.65 8.83
CA ILE A 42 -6.45 -0.55 8.61
C ILE A 42 -5.96 -1.13 9.94
N ARG A 43 -5.47 -0.28 10.85
CA ARG A 43 -5.01 -0.70 12.19
C ARG A 43 -6.14 -1.30 13.02
N ALA A 44 -7.31 -0.67 13.02
CA ALA A 44 -8.48 -1.20 13.75
C ALA A 44 -8.88 -2.60 13.25
N LEU A 45 -8.87 -2.84 11.94
CA LEU A 45 -9.15 -4.15 11.35
C LEU A 45 -8.07 -5.18 11.70
N LEU A 46 -6.80 -4.76 11.70
CA LEU A 46 -5.68 -5.62 12.07
C LEU A 46 -5.79 -6.07 13.54
N ASP A 47 -6.01 -5.13 14.45
CA ASP A 47 -6.15 -5.42 15.89
C ASP A 47 -7.34 -6.34 16.15
N PHE A 48 -8.49 -6.05 15.52
CA PHE A 48 -9.66 -6.93 15.58
C PHE A 48 -9.33 -8.37 15.13
N GLY A 49 -8.67 -8.52 13.96
CA GLY A 49 -8.32 -9.82 13.42
C GLY A 49 -7.32 -10.58 14.30
N LEU A 50 -6.33 -9.89 14.89
CA LEU A 50 -5.35 -10.48 15.79
C LEU A 50 -5.98 -10.98 17.08
N GLU A 51 -6.82 -10.17 17.72
CA GLU A 51 -7.54 -10.55 18.93
C GLU A 51 -8.51 -11.71 18.68
N TYR A 52 -9.22 -11.67 17.56
CA TYR A 52 -10.10 -12.77 17.18
C TYR A 52 -9.32 -14.07 16.94
N ARG A 53 -8.15 -14.00 16.29
CA ARG A 53 -7.29 -15.17 16.07
C ARG A 53 -6.75 -15.77 17.37
N LYS A 54 -6.42 -14.96 18.38
CA LYS A 54 -6.01 -15.43 19.71
C LYS A 54 -7.12 -16.26 20.36
N LYS A 55 -8.38 -15.80 20.26
CA LYS A 55 -9.54 -16.52 20.80
C LYS A 55 -9.76 -17.86 20.11
N ILE A 56 -9.63 -17.94 18.78
CA ILE A 56 -9.80 -19.20 18.03
C ILE A 56 -8.68 -20.20 18.33
N LYS A 57 -7.42 -19.76 18.41
CA LYS A 57 -6.29 -20.67 18.66
C LYS A 57 -6.18 -21.19 20.10
N ALA A 58 -6.88 -20.55 21.03
CA ALA A 58 -6.87 -20.94 22.45
C ALA A 58 -7.92 -22.01 22.79
N GLY A 59 -8.84 -22.32 21.87
CA GLY A 59 -9.79 -23.45 21.96
C GLY A 59 -9.33 -24.61 21.09
#